data_AF-A0A7X5E441-F1
#
_entry.id   AF-A0A7X5E441-F1
#
_cell.length_a   1.000
_cell.length_b   1.000
_cell.length_c   1.000
_cell.angle_alpha   90.00
_cell.angle_beta   90.00
_cell.angle_gamma   90.00
#
_symmetry.space_group_name_H-M   'P 1'
#
loop_
_entity.id
_entity.type
_entity.pdbx_description
1 polymer ?
#
loop_
_entity_poly.entity_id
_entity_poly.type
_entity_poly.pdbx_seq_one_letter_code
_entity_poly.pdbx_strand_id
1 'polypeptide(L)' 'APLPKGKIFDAMRLLDSVTVKAPVAVGQVLLADVFGTGVDIVATKAFAEE' A
#
# COMPACT_ATOMS: atom_id res chain seq x y z
N ALA A 1 -8.61 9.11 -2.86
CA ALA A 1 -8.60 9.57 -4.27
C ALA A 1 -8.24 8.40 -5.19
N PRO A 2 -8.59 8.40 -6.49
CA PRO A 2 -8.18 7.35 -7.41
C PRO A 2 -6.71 7.52 -7.84
N LEU A 3 -5.94 6.42 -7.87
CA LEU A 3 -4.58 6.44 -8.41
C LEU A 3 -4.63 6.67 -9.94
N PRO A 4 -3.87 7.62 -10.50
CA PRO A 4 -3.84 7.84 -11.95
C PRO A 4 -3.39 6.58 -12.70
N LYS A 5 -4.07 6.23 -13.80
CA LYS A 5 -3.77 5.02 -14.58
C LYS A 5 -2.31 4.89 -15.00
N GLY A 6 -1.67 6.00 -15.37
CA GLY A 6 -0.25 6.03 -15.74
C GLY A 6 0.71 5.63 -14.62
N LYS A 7 0.31 5.74 -13.35
CA LYS A 7 1.13 5.38 -12.18
C LYS A 7 0.79 4.02 -11.58
N ILE A 8 -0.18 3.28 -12.13
CA ILE A 8 -0.58 1.97 -11.59
C ILE A 8 0.61 0.98 -11.62
N PHE A 9 1.32 0.91 -12.75
CA PHE A 9 2.47 0.01 -12.88
C PHE A 9 3.63 0.42 -11.97
N ASP A 10 3.87 1.71 -11.81
CA ASP A 10 4.90 2.21 -10.89
C ASP A 10 4.53 1.91 -9.44
N ALA A 11 3.25 2.04 -9.07
CA ALA A 11 2.76 1.70 -7.72
C ALA A 11 2.93 0.20 -7.44
N MET A 12 2.66 -0.67 -8.42
CA MET A 12 2.89 -2.11 -8.26
C MET A 12 4.37 -2.44 -8.08
N ARG A 13 5.27 -1.81 -8.86
CA ARG A 13 6.73 -1.98 -8.69
C ARG A 13 7.22 -1.49 -7.33
N LEU A 14 6.64 -0.39 -6.84
CA LEU A 14 6.96 0.13 -5.51
C LEU A 14 6.48 -0.83 -4.42
N LEU A 15 5.28 -1.41 -4.56
CA LEU A 15 4.77 -2.40 -3.62
C LEU A 15 5.61 -3.67 -3.58
N ASP A 16 6.19 -4.09 -4.70
CA ASP A 16 7.04 -5.29 -4.79
C ASP A 16 8.31 -5.18 -3.92
N SER A 17 8.80 -3.96 -3.67
CA SER A 17 9.94 -3.74 -2.77
C SER A 17 9.55 -3.52 -1.31
N VAL A 18 8.26 -3.37 -1.01
CA VAL A 18 7.76 -3.12 0.34
C VAL A 18 7.48 -4.45 1.04
N THR A 19 8.22 -4.73 2.10
CA THR A 19 7.96 -5.84 3.01
C THR A 19 7.43 -5.30 4.33
N VAL A 20 6.30 -5.83 4.79
CA VAL A 20 5.71 -5.50 6.10
C VAL A 20 5.81 -6.70 7.01
N LYS A 21 6.04 -6.45 8.31
CA LYS A 21 6.01 -7.48 9.33
C LYS A 21 4.61 -7.54 9.93
N ALA A 22 4.19 -8.73 10.35
CA ALA A 22 3.03 -8.85 11.21
C ALA A 22 3.25 -8.03 12.50
N PRO A 23 2.18 -7.51 13.13
CA PRO A 23 0.77 -7.68 12.77
C PRO A 23 0.33 -6.62 11.76
N VAL A 24 -0.54 -7.03 10.83
CA VAL A 24 -1.16 -6.14 9.85
C VAL A 24 -2.67 -6.16 10.05
N ALA A 25 -3.29 -4.98 10.18
CA ALA A 25 -4.74 -4.85 10.30
C ALA A 25 -5.39 -4.46 8.97
N VAL A 26 -6.66 -4.84 8.79
CA VAL A 26 -7.44 -4.33 7.64
C VAL A 26 -7.62 -2.82 7.79
N GLY A 27 -7.35 -2.09 6.71
CA GLY A 27 -7.39 -0.63 6.69
C GLY A 27 -6.11 0.04 7.18
N GLN A 28 -5.09 -0.73 7.59
CA GLN A 28 -3.79 -0.17 7.92
C GLN A 28 -3.14 0.43 6.68
N VAL A 29 -2.66 1.66 6.78
CA VAL A 29 -1.90 2.32 5.73
C VAL A 29 -0.51 1.72 5.68
N LEU A 30 -0.19 1.04 4.58
CA LEU A 30 1.13 0.47 4.31
C LEU A 30 2.06 1.50 3.68
N LEU A 31 1.50 2.37 2.84
CA LEU A 31 2.25 3.45 2.19
C LEU A 31 1.34 4.66 2.03
N ALA A 32 1.73 5.78 2.63
CA ALA A 32 0.98 7.03 2.56
C ALA A 32 1.44 7.89 1.37
N ASP A 33 0.52 8.67 0.80
CA ASP A 33 0.77 9.67 -0.25
C ASP A 33 1.64 9.17 -1.41
N VAL A 34 1.18 8.10 -2.05
CA VAL A 34 1.94 7.43 -3.10
C VAL A 34 2.13 8.37 -4.30
N PHE A 35 3.39 8.64 -4.61
CA PHE A 35 3.82 9.57 -5.65
C PHE A 35 3.29 11.01 -5.53
N GLY A 36 3.01 11.49 -4.32
CA GLY A 36 2.51 12.85 -4.09
C GLY A 36 1.10 13.07 -4.64
N THR A 37 0.29 12.01 -4.74
CA THR A 37 -1.06 12.05 -5.31
C THR A 37 -2.16 12.18 -4.26
N GLY A 38 -1.82 12.12 -2.97
CA GLY A 38 -2.76 12.03 -1.86
C GLY A 38 -3.50 10.69 -1.81
N VAL A 39 -2.95 9.64 -2.43
CA VAL A 39 -3.51 8.28 -2.44
C VAL A 39 -2.69 7.39 -1.53
N ASP A 40 -3.35 6.77 -0.56
CA ASP A 40 -2.73 5.82 0.36
C ASP A 40 -2.96 4.38 -0.11
N ILE A 41 -1.97 3.52 0.11
CA ILE A 41 -2.11 2.07 -0.06
C ILE A 41 -2.41 1.46 1.30
N VAL A 42 -3.55 0.78 1.39
CA VAL A 42 -4.04 0.14 2.61
C VAL A 42 -4.05 -1.38 2.48
N ALA A 43 -3.79 -2.06 3.59
CA ALA A 43 -3.93 -3.50 3.68
C ALA A 43 -5.42 -3.88 3.66
N THR A 44 -5.81 -4.73 2.71
CA THR A 44 -7.19 -5.25 2.62
C THR A 44 -7.38 -6.56 3.39
N LYS A 45 -6.29 -7.16 3.86
CA LYS A 45 -6.28 -8.41 4.62
C LYS A 45 -5.47 -8.22 5.90
N ALA A 46 -5.98 -8.77 7.00
CA ALA A 46 -5.25 -8.81 8.26
C ALA A 46 -4.30 -10.02 8.32
N PHE A 47 -3.16 -9.83 8.96
CA PHE A 47 -2.18 -10.87 9.28
C PHE A 47 -1.84 -10.73 10.76
N ALA A 48 -2.05 -11.79 11.54
CA ALA A 48 -1.65 -11.84 12.94
C ALA A 48 -0.14 -12.14 13.06
N GLU A 49 0.50 -11.67 14.14
CA GLU A 49 1.81 -12.19 14.54
C GLU A 49 1.68 -13.67 14.95
N GLU A 50 2.73 -14.45 14.70
CA GLU A 50 2.88 -15.83 15.16
C GLU A 50 3.61 -15.87 16.51
#